data_AF-A0A1G9GID4-F1
#
_entry.id   AF-A0A1G9GID4-F1
#
_cell.length_a   1.000
_cell.length_b   1.000
_cell.length_c   1.000
_cell.angle_alpha   90.00
_cell.angle_beta   90.00
_cell.angle_gamma   90.00
#
_symmetry.space_group_name_H-M   'P 1'
#
loop_
_entity.id
_entity.type
_entity.pdbx_description
1 polymer ?
#
loop_
_entity_poly.entity_id
_entity_poly.type
_entity_poly.pdbx_seq_one_letter_code
_entity_poly.pdbx_strand_id
1 'polypeptide(L)'
;MTENSITVSTVETIALDNQVHDITLLRIVEEQISKLTSLRNTLRGTVKDRLGDREFGTVNGVPVVRWSNELRVTISPKLLRARHPEVARECEEIAPVRKFWLLDAA
;
A
#
# COMPACT_ATOMS: atom_id res chain seq x y z
N MET A 1 3.09 -43.30 9.49
CA MET A 1 3.91 -42.53 8.53
C MET A 1 2.96 -42.11 7.43
N THR A 2 2.52 -40.86 7.44
CA THR A 2 1.55 -40.35 6.46
C THR A 2 2.31 -39.37 5.60
N GLU A 3 2.61 -39.79 4.38
CA GLU A 3 3.31 -39.00 3.37
C GLU A 3 2.48 -37.78 3.02
N ASN A 4 2.94 -36.61 3.46
CA ASN A 4 2.36 -35.34 3.09
C ASN A 4 2.80 -35.06 1.64
N SER A 5 1.96 -35.48 0.69
CA SER A 5 2.21 -35.29 -0.74
C SER A 5 2.23 -33.79 -1.05
N ILE A 6 3.44 -33.26 -1.27
CA ILE A 6 3.68 -31.90 -1.71
C ILE A 6 3.23 -31.84 -3.17
N THR A 7 2.01 -31.35 -3.41
CA THR A 7 1.57 -30.99 -4.76
C THR A 7 2.45 -29.85 -5.26
N VAL A 8 3.40 -30.19 -6.13
CA VAL A 8 4.18 -29.23 -6.92
C VAL A 8 3.20 -28.51 -7.84
N SER A 9 2.87 -27.26 -7.50
CA SER A 9 2.00 -26.43 -8.33
C SER A 9 2.78 -26.02 -9.58
N THR A 10 2.46 -26.64 -10.70
CA THR A 10 2.99 -26.26 -12.02
C THR A 10 2.57 -24.82 -12.33
N VAL A 11 3.50 -23.97 -12.75
CA VAL A 11 3.20 -22.59 -13.14
C VAL A 11 2.47 -22.63 -14.48
N GLU A 12 1.16 -22.37 -14.46
CA GLU A 12 0.36 -22.23 -15.66
C GLU A 12 0.53 -20.82 -16.25
N THR A 13 0.86 -20.75 -17.54
CA THR A 13 1.03 -19.48 -18.28
C THR A 13 -0.09 -19.33 -19.29
N ILE A 14 -0.60 -18.11 -19.45
CA ILE A 14 -1.56 -17.74 -20.49
C ILE A 14 -0.97 -16.66 -21.40
N ALA A 15 -1.23 -16.79 -22.70
CA ALA A 15 -0.84 -15.80 -23.70
C ALA A 15 -1.72 -14.54 -23.60
N LEU A 16 -1.10 -13.36 -23.57
CA LEU A 16 -1.79 -12.06 -23.44
C LEU A 16 -1.47 -11.14 -24.63
N ASP A 17 -1.14 -11.70 -25.80
CA ASP A 17 -0.72 -10.94 -26.99
C ASP A 17 -1.75 -9.90 -27.44
N ASN A 18 -3.05 -10.17 -27.21
CA ASN A 18 -4.14 -9.24 -27.55
C ASN A 18 -4.23 -8.05 -26.58
N GLN A 19 -3.53 -8.07 -25.45
CA GLN A 19 -3.54 -7.05 -24.40
C GLN A 19 -2.22 -6.28 -24.32
N VAL A 20 -1.33 -6.42 -25.30
CA VAL A 20 -0.04 -5.71 -25.34
C VAL A 20 -0.22 -4.21 -25.19
N HIS A 21 -1.24 -3.64 -25.83
CA HIS A 21 -1.56 -2.22 -25.70
C HIS A 21 -1.91 -1.83 -24.27
N ASP A 22 -2.82 -2.57 -23.63
CA ASP A 22 -3.29 -2.31 -22.26
C ASP A 22 -2.15 -2.44 -21.26
N ILE A 23 -1.33 -3.49 -21.39
CA ILE A 23 -0.16 -3.71 -20.52
C ILE A 23 0.86 -2.58 -20.67
N THR A 24 1.09 -2.10 -21.90
CA THR A 24 2.00 -0.98 -22.17
C THR A 24 1.48 0.32 -21.54
N LEU A 25 0.19 0.61 -21.73
CA LEU A 25 -0.43 1.78 -21.13
C LEU A 25 -0.40 1.71 -19.60
N LEU A 26 -0.65 0.52 -19.03
CA LEU A 26 -0.60 0.31 -17.60
C LEU A 26 0.79 0.61 -17.02
N ARG A 27 1.88 0.19 -17.69
CA ARG A 27 3.25 0.55 -17.29
C ARG A 27 3.46 2.07 -17.23
N ILE A 28 3.03 2.78 -18.26
CA ILE A 28 3.16 4.24 -18.34
C ILE A 28 2.41 4.91 -17.19
N VAL A 29 1.17 4.44 -16.93
CA VAL A 29 0.33 4.97 -15.85
C VAL A 29 0.96 4.70 -14.48
N GLU A 30 1.46 3.50 -14.21
CA GLU A 30 2.12 3.17 -12.94
C GLU A 30 3.37 4.04 -12.72
N GLU A 31 4.17 4.28 -13.76
CA GLU A 31 5.33 5.17 -13.68
C GLU A 31 4.91 6.62 -13.36
N GLN A 32 3.87 7.12 -14.03
CA GLN A 32 3.33 8.47 -13.78
C GLN A 32 2.78 8.60 -12.36
N ILE A 33 2.04 7.60 -11.88
CA ILE A 33 1.52 7.56 -10.49
C ILE A 33 2.68 7.63 -9.51
N SER A 34 3.77 6.88 -9.73
CA SER A 34 4.95 6.90 -8.87
C SER A 34 5.61 8.29 -8.81
N LYS A 35 5.79 8.93 -9.99
CA LYS A 35 6.34 10.29 -10.09
C LYS A 35 5.45 11.32 -9.38
N LEU A 36 4.15 11.29 -9.65
CA LEU A 36 3.18 12.21 -9.05
C LEU A 36 3.04 11.98 -7.54
N THR A 37 3.11 10.74 -7.08
CA THR A 37 3.11 10.38 -5.66
C THR A 37 4.33 10.97 -4.96
N SER A 38 5.51 10.86 -5.57
CA SER A 38 6.74 11.43 -5.05
C SER A 38 6.66 12.95 -4.96
N LEU A 39 6.24 13.62 -6.05
CA LEU A 39 6.05 15.07 -6.08
C LEU A 39 5.04 15.54 -5.02
N ARG A 40 3.89 14.87 -4.93
CA ARG A 40 2.86 15.15 -3.92
C ARG A 40 3.45 15.06 -2.51
N ASN A 41 4.22 14.03 -2.21
CA ASN A 41 4.82 13.85 -0.88
C ASN A 41 5.80 14.99 -0.56
N THR A 42 6.64 15.38 -1.53
CA THR A 42 7.58 16.52 -1.38
C THR A 42 6.84 17.83 -1.13
N LEU A 43 5.81 18.14 -1.93
CA LEU A 43 5.02 19.35 -1.77
C LEU A 43 4.27 19.37 -0.43
N ARG A 44 3.67 18.24 -0.03
CA ARG A 44 3.02 18.12 1.28
C ARG A 44 4.00 18.29 2.43
N GLY A 45 5.21 17.73 2.33
CA GLY A 45 6.28 17.95 3.31
C GLY A 45 6.58 19.43 3.45
N THR A 46 6.88 20.10 2.34
CA THR A 46 7.15 21.55 2.29
C THR A 46 6.04 22.38 2.94
N VAL A 47 4.77 22.06 2.64
CA VAL A 47 3.62 22.77 3.21
C VAL A 47 3.50 22.52 4.72
N LYS A 48 3.67 21.28 5.18
CA LYS A 48 3.62 20.92 6.61
C LYS A 48 4.74 21.58 7.39
N ASP A 49 5.97 21.55 6.87
CA ASP A 49 7.14 22.16 7.50
C ASP A 49 6.93 23.67 7.70
N ARG A 50 6.34 24.34 6.70
CA ARG A 50 5.98 25.76 6.78
C ARG A 50 4.84 26.02 7.77
N LEU A 51 3.89 25.10 7.85
CA LEU A 51 2.71 25.23 8.70
C LEU A 51 3.08 25.10 10.19
N GLY A 52 4.03 24.23 10.53
CA GLY A 52 4.44 23.96 11.91
C GLY A 52 3.24 23.48 12.74
N ASP A 53 3.09 23.96 13.98
CA ASP A 53 1.97 23.55 14.84
C ASP A 53 0.63 24.23 14.51
N ARG A 54 0.57 25.04 13.44
CA ARG A 54 -0.66 25.76 13.08
C ARG A 54 -1.65 24.83 12.40
N GLU A 55 -2.93 25.02 12.69
CA GLU A 55 -3.97 24.19 12.09
C GLU A 55 -4.33 24.62 10.67
N PHE A 56 -4.23 25.92 10.33
CA PHE A 56 -4.68 26.44 9.03
C PHE A 56 -3.58 27.17 8.26
N GLY A 57 -3.48 26.87 6.96
CA GLY A 57 -2.68 27.60 5.99
C GLY A 57 -3.56 28.36 5.02
N THR A 58 -3.25 29.63 4.78
CA THR A 58 -4.05 30.54 3.93
C THR A 58 -3.31 30.99 2.67
N VAL A 59 -4.04 31.20 1.58
CA VAL A 59 -3.57 31.90 0.37
C VAL A 59 -4.52 33.08 0.13
N ASN A 60 -3.98 34.31 0.01
CA ASN A 60 -4.76 35.54 -0.13
C ASN A 60 -5.83 35.73 0.98
N GLY A 61 -5.49 35.36 2.21
CA GLY A 61 -6.40 35.42 3.37
C GLY A 61 -7.46 34.32 3.42
N VAL A 62 -7.55 33.44 2.40
CA VAL A 62 -8.51 32.33 2.34
C VAL A 62 -7.84 31.03 2.81
N PRO A 63 -8.41 30.27 3.75
CA PRO A 63 -7.86 28.99 4.17
C PRO A 63 -7.93 27.95 3.05
N VAL A 64 -6.79 27.31 2.76
CA VAL A 64 -6.65 26.30 1.69
C VAL A 64 -6.11 24.96 2.19
N VAL A 65 -5.52 24.93 3.39
CA VAL A 65 -5.00 23.71 4.02
C VAL A 65 -5.40 23.71 5.48
N ARG A 66 -5.80 22.53 5.97
CA ARG A 66 -6.00 22.23 7.38
C ARG A 66 -5.09 21.08 7.80
N TRP A 67 -4.41 21.20 8.93
CA TRP A 67 -3.62 20.15 9.55
C TRP A 67 -4.03 19.99 11.01
N SER A 68 -4.77 18.92 11.28
CA SER A 68 -5.20 18.53 12.62
C SER A 68 -4.53 17.22 13.04
N ASN A 69 -4.42 17.03 14.36
CA ASN A 69 -4.03 15.76 14.96
C ASN A 69 -5.29 15.08 15.52
N GLU A 70 -5.48 13.81 15.20
CA GLU A 70 -6.57 13.00 15.73
C GLU A 70 -5.98 11.75 16.38
N LEU A 71 -6.55 11.36 17.52
CA LEU A 71 -6.16 10.12 18.19
C LEU A 71 -6.83 8.94 17.50
N ARG A 72 -6.02 8.00 17.03
CA ARG A 72 -6.51 6.71 16.54
C ARG A 72 -6.09 5.62 17.54
N VAL A 73 -7.06 4.85 18.01
CA VAL A 73 -6.80 3.61 18.75
C VAL A 73 -6.48 2.51 17.73
N THR A 74 -5.31 1.89 17.84
CA THR A 74 -4.92 0.71 17.06
C THR A 74 -4.43 -0.39 17.99
N ILE A 75 -4.77 -1.63 17.65
CA ILE A 75 -4.20 -2.79 18.33
C ILE A 75 -2.80 -2.99 17.75
N SER A 76 -1.81 -3.23 18.60
CA SER A 76 -0.46 -3.63 18.17
C SER A 76 -0.37 -5.14 18.07
N PRO A 77 -0.38 -5.75 16.87
CA PRO A 77 -0.37 -7.21 16.73
C PRO A 77 0.92 -7.82 17.30
N LYS A 78 2.03 -7.07 17.25
CA LYS A 78 3.30 -7.47 17.86
C LYS A 78 3.18 -7.61 19.38
N LEU A 79 2.60 -6.61 20.04
CA LEU A 79 2.40 -6.67 21.50
C LEU A 79 1.35 -7.71 21.89
N LEU A 80 0.28 -7.86 21.10
CA LEU A 80 -0.74 -8.87 21.33
C LEU A 80 -0.14 -10.28 21.27
N ARG A 81 0.61 -10.62 20.21
CA ARG A 81 1.30 -11.92 20.10
C ARG A 81 2.33 -12.15 21.20
N ALA A 82 3.02 -11.10 21.66
CA ALA A 82 4.04 -11.22 22.69
C ALA A 82 3.46 -11.43 24.11
N ARG A 83 2.28 -10.87 24.39
CA ARG A 83 1.67 -10.88 25.74
C ARG A 83 0.50 -11.86 25.89
N HIS A 84 -0.25 -12.10 24.81
CA HIS A 84 -1.46 -12.94 24.75
C HIS A 84 -1.47 -13.77 23.46
N PRO A 85 -0.50 -14.69 23.27
CA PRO A 85 -0.35 -15.46 22.03
C PRO A 85 -1.57 -16.33 21.69
N GLU A 86 -2.26 -16.85 22.69
CA GLU A 86 -3.47 -17.66 22.55
C GLU A 86 -4.61 -16.87 21.90
N VAL A 87 -4.89 -15.67 22.41
CA VAL A 87 -5.92 -14.78 21.86
C VAL A 87 -5.55 -14.31 20.45
N ALA A 88 -4.26 -14.01 20.23
CA ALA A 88 -3.78 -13.62 18.91
C ALA A 88 -4.07 -14.71 17.87
N ARG A 89 -3.83 -15.97 18.21
CA ARG A 89 -4.04 -17.11 17.31
C ARG A 89 -5.52 -17.38 17.04
N GLU A 90 -6.38 -17.25 18.06
CA GLU A 90 -7.84 -17.41 17.89
C GLU A 90 -8.44 -16.34 16.96
N CYS A 91 -7.82 -15.18 16.89
CA CYS A 91 -8.26 -14.05 16.07
C CYS A 91 -7.57 -13.96 14.70
N GLU A 92 -6.65 -14.87 14.37
CA GLU A 92 -5.94 -14.87 13.09
C GLU A 92 -6.78 -15.54 12.00
N GLU A 93 -7.15 -14.76 10.98
CA GLU A 93 -7.76 -15.27 9.75
C GLU A 93 -6.72 -15.29 8.63
N ILE A 94 -6.48 -16.47 8.05
CA ILE A 94 -5.56 -16.64 6.92
C ILE A 94 -6.39 -16.85 5.66
N ALA A 95 -6.41 -15.84 4.80
CA ALA A 95 -7.05 -15.89 3.49
C ALA A 95 -6.01 -15.82 2.37
N PRO A 96 -6.14 -16.62 1.30
CA PRO A 96 -5.27 -16.50 0.13
C PRO A 96 -5.54 -15.17 -0.56
N VAL A 97 -4.47 -14.40 -0.82
CA VAL A 97 -4.54 -13.15 -1.59
C VAL A 97 -3.81 -13.31 -2.91
N ARG A 98 -4.48 -12.97 -4.02
CA ARG A 98 -3.83 -12.86 -5.32
C ARG A 98 -3.12 -11.52 -5.39
N LYS A 99 -1.82 -11.55 -5.70
CA LYS A 99 -1.05 -10.34 -5.96
C LYS A 99 -0.91 -10.15 -7.47
N PHE A 100 -1.06 -8.92 -7.92
CA PHE A 100 -0.82 -8.51 -9.29
C PHE A 100 0.50 -7.75 -9.34
N TRP A 101 1.36 -8.10 -10.28
CA TRP A 101 2.65 -7.47 -10.50
C TRP A 101 2.84 -7.29 -12.00
N LEU A 102 3.18 -6.09 -12.44
CA LEU A 102 3.80 -5.88 -13.74
C LEU A 102 5.29 -6.23 -13.62
N LEU A 103 5.72 -7.26 -14.35
CA LEU A 103 7.12 -7.65 -14.42
C LEU A 103 7.85 -6.74 -15.41
N ASP A 104 9.15 -6.53 -15.26
CA ASP A 104 9.93 -5.82 -16.27
C ASP A 104 9.98 -6.61 -17.59
N ALA A 105 9.95 -5.90 -18.72
CA ALA A 105 10.23 -6.54 -20.01
C ALA A 105 11.75 -6.81 -20.09
N ALA A 106 12.12 -8.02 -20.51
CA ALA A 106 13.52 -8.38 -20.76
C ALA A 106 14.09 -7.62 -21.97
#